data_AF-X0H008-F1
#
_entry.id   AF-X0H008-F1
#
_cell.length_a   1.000
_cell.length_b   1.000
_cell.length_c   1.000
_cell.angle_alpha   90.00
_cell.angle_beta   90.00
_cell.angle_gamma   90.00
#
_symmetry.space_group_name_H-M   'P 1'
#
loop_
_entity.id
_entity.type
_entity.pdbx_description
1 polymer ?
#
loop_
_entity_poly.entity_id
_entity_poly.type
_entity_poly.pdbx_seq_one_letter_code
_entity_poly.pdbx_strand_id
1 'polypeptide(L)'
;MSSDSQAMGRSAEVLTCTWKAAHKNKVQRGPLDEDKDTGADNFRVKRFISKYTINPAITQGISHAVGSIEAGKLADLAIWDPAEFGTKPFQVLKKGFITYAQMGDPNGAVADVEPLIGRPMYGALHPESSVMFVSQASIVQGGDVHSYNLKKQIEVVKNCRTVKKYDLKYNSATPKVEVDPETLVVTCDGKELRSEPASSLPLTRQSFLY
;
A
#
# COMPACT_ATOMS: atom_id res chain seq x y z
N MET A 1 -1.99 1.21 6.80
CA MET A 1 -2.67 2.30 6.06
C MET A 1 -3.72 1.65 5.20
N SER A 2 -4.94 2.19 5.23
CA SER A 2 -6.10 1.74 4.46
C SER A 2 -6.85 2.97 3.95
N SER A 3 -7.76 2.79 3.00
CA SER A 3 -8.45 3.90 2.34
C SER A 3 -9.72 4.35 3.04
N ASP A 4 -10.48 3.43 3.64
CA ASP A 4 -11.89 3.62 4.00
C ASP A 4 -12.74 4.15 2.83
N SER A 5 -12.60 3.47 1.69
CA SER A 5 -13.00 3.99 0.38
C SER A 5 -14.50 4.28 0.29
N GLN A 6 -14.83 5.53 -0.03
CA GLN A 6 -16.22 6.04 -0.16
C GLN A 6 -17.03 6.00 1.15
N ALA A 7 -16.41 5.68 2.27
CA ALA A 7 -17.03 5.62 3.60
C ALA A 7 -16.12 6.32 4.62
N MET A 8 -15.88 7.63 4.43
CA MET A 8 -14.93 8.48 5.20
C MET A 8 -13.48 8.50 4.69
N GLY A 9 -13.18 7.92 3.53
CA GLY A 9 -11.88 8.05 2.91
C GLY A 9 -11.82 7.77 1.41
N ARG A 10 -10.59 7.76 0.87
CA ARG A 10 -10.31 7.85 -0.58
C ARG A 10 -9.49 6.65 -1.04
N SER A 11 -10.03 5.87 -1.98
CA SER A 11 -9.39 4.64 -2.52
C SER A 11 -8.03 4.92 -3.15
N ALA A 12 -7.90 6.02 -3.88
CA ALA A 12 -6.71 6.36 -4.65
C ALA A 12 -5.60 7.06 -3.86
N GLU A 13 -5.77 7.30 -2.55
CA GLU A 13 -4.82 8.12 -1.77
C GLU A 13 -4.05 7.35 -0.70
N VAL A 14 -4.17 6.01 -0.63
CA VAL A 14 -3.46 5.21 0.38
C VAL A 14 -1.94 5.41 0.30
N LEU A 15 -1.36 5.32 -0.91
CA LEU A 15 0.06 5.58 -1.13
C LEU A 15 0.41 7.05 -0.87
N THR A 16 -0.31 7.97 -1.53
CA THR A 16 -0.04 9.41 -1.47
C THR A 16 -0.05 9.92 -0.03
N CYS A 17 -1.07 9.56 0.76
CA CYS A 17 -1.18 9.96 2.16
C CYS A 17 -0.10 9.32 3.04
N THR A 18 0.34 8.09 2.72
CA THR A 18 1.46 7.46 3.41
C THR A 18 2.74 8.28 3.23
N TRP A 19 3.06 8.68 1.99
CA TRP A 19 4.27 9.45 1.71
C TRP A 19 4.19 10.90 2.17
N LYS A 20 3.01 11.54 2.10
CA LYS A 20 2.74 12.85 2.73
C LYS A 20 2.97 12.80 4.24
N ALA A 21 2.51 11.75 4.92
CA ALA A 21 2.74 11.56 6.34
C ALA A 21 4.24 11.34 6.65
N ALA A 22 4.94 10.54 5.84
CA ALA A 22 6.39 10.33 5.98
C ALA A 22 7.17 11.64 5.85
N HIS A 23 6.82 12.45 4.83
CA HIS A 23 7.40 13.76 4.56
C HIS A 23 7.13 14.74 5.70
N LYS A 24 5.86 14.95 6.09
CA LYS A 24 5.52 15.84 7.21
C LYS A 24 6.27 15.46 8.48
N ASN A 25 6.33 14.16 8.77
CA ASN A 25 7.04 13.67 9.95
C ASN A 25 8.55 13.97 9.88
N LYS A 26 9.18 13.90 8.70
CA LYS A 26 10.58 14.29 8.51
C LYS A 26 10.77 15.80 8.69
N VAL A 27 9.93 16.62 8.06
CA VAL A 27 10.01 18.08 8.14
C VAL A 27 9.89 18.57 9.58
N GLN A 28 8.98 18.00 10.37
CA GLN A 28 8.74 18.45 11.74
C GLN A 28 9.66 17.83 12.79
N ARG A 29 10.16 16.60 12.56
CA ARG A 29 10.92 15.86 13.59
C ARG A 29 12.36 15.54 13.20
N GLY A 30 12.78 15.88 11.98
CA GLY A 30 14.08 15.53 11.45
C GLY A 30 14.22 14.05 11.05
N PRO A 31 15.45 13.57 10.81
CA PRO A 31 15.72 12.17 10.53
C PRO A 31 15.31 11.28 11.72
N LEU A 32 14.96 10.02 11.42
CA LEU A 32 14.81 9.01 12.48
C LEU A 32 16.20 8.67 13.04
N ASP A 33 16.23 8.14 14.27
CA ASP A 33 17.50 7.72 14.90
C ASP A 33 18.27 6.72 14.04
N GLU A 34 17.56 5.79 13.38
CA GLU A 34 18.15 4.79 12.49
C GLU A 34 18.66 5.37 11.16
N ASP A 35 18.26 6.59 10.81
CA ASP A 35 18.65 7.29 9.57
C ASP A 35 19.65 8.43 9.83
N LYS A 36 20.01 8.71 11.09
CA LYS A 36 20.96 9.77 11.45
C LYS A 36 22.31 9.55 10.76
N ASP A 37 22.88 10.64 10.24
CA ASP A 37 24.20 10.69 9.60
C ASP A 37 24.39 9.80 8.36
N THR A 38 23.33 9.15 7.87
CA THR A 38 23.39 8.30 6.66
C THR A 38 23.32 9.11 5.36
N GLY A 39 22.82 10.34 5.41
CA GLY A 39 22.48 11.14 4.22
C GLY A 39 21.23 10.65 3.47
N ALA A 40 20.49 9.67 4.01
CA ALA A 40 19.31 9.07 3.41
C ALA A 40 18.17 8.87 4.43
N ASP A 41 16.98 8.49 3.95
CA ASP A 41 15.78 8.22 4.78
C ASP A 41 15.35 6.74 4.68
N ASN A 42 16.29 5.83 4.47
CA ASN A 42 15.98 4.45 4.08
C ASN A 42 15.15 3.71 5.12
N PHE A 43 15.43 3.90 6.41
CA PHE A 43 14.66 3.26 7.48
C PHE A 43 13.25 3.84 7.57
N ARG A 44 13.09 5.17 7.45
CA ARG A 44 11.77 5.82 7.31
C ARG A 44 11.02 5.27 6.09
N VAL A 45 11.65 5.16 4.93
CA VAL A 45 11.04 4.62 3.71
C VAL A 45 10.55 3.19 3.94
N LYS A 46 11.39 2.31 4.51
CA LYS A 46 11.02 0.92 4.87
C LYS A 46 9.86 0.88 5.88
N ARG A 47 9.88 1.76 6.88
CA ARG A 47 8.83 1.89 7.89
C ARG A 47 7.49 2.31 7.28
N PHE A 48 7.48 3.19 6.28
CA PHE A 48 6.25 3.68 5.67
C PHE A 48 5.72 2.78 4.55
N ILE A 49 6.58 2.26 3.67
CA ILE A 49 6.15 1.33 2.59
C ILE A 49 5.53 0.06 3.15
N SER A 50 6.04 -0.45 4.27
CA SER A 50 5.49 -1.63 4.94
C SER A 50 4.06 -1.42 5.45
N LYS A 51 3.61 -0.17 5.67
CA LYS A 51 2.25 0.14 6.17
C LYS A 51 1.15 -0.16 5.16
N TYR A 52 1.44 -0.22 3.86
CA TYR A 52 0.46 -0.51 2.81
C TYR A 52 0.84 -1.71 1.92
N THR A 53 1.99 -2.35 2.18
CA THR A 53 2.44 -3.55 1.46
C THR A 53 2.39 -4.77 2.39
N ILE A 54 3.46 -5.06 3.11
CA ILE A 54 3.62 -6.32 3.84
C ILE A 54 2.78 -6.41 5.11
N ASN A 55 2.59 -5.31 5.86
CA ASN A 55 1.88 -5.37 7.14
C ASN A 55 0.38 -5.69 6.96
N PRO A 56 -0.35 -5.06 6.02
CA PRO A 56 -1.71 -5.51 5.69
C PRO A 56 -1.75 -6.96 5.24
N ALA A 57 -0.78 -7.42 4.44
CA ALA A 57 -0.74 -8.80 3.99
C ALA A 57 -0.53 -9.81 5.14
N ILE A 58 0.30 -9.45 6.13
CA ILE A 58 0.49 -10.24 7.36
C ILE A 58 -0.80 -10.29 8.17
N THR A 59 -1.43 -9.14 8.42
CA THR A 59 -2.65 -9.08 9.25
C THR A 59 -3.82 -9.84 8.62
N GLN A 60 -3.89 -9.85 7.28
CA GLN A 60 -4.93 -10.57 6.54
C GLN A 60 -4.57 -12.02 6.22
N GLY A 61 -3.39 -12.51 6.58
CA GLY A 61 -2.97 -13.91 6.33
C GLY A 61 -2.69 -14.25 4.87
N ILE A 62 -2.37 -13.25 4.06
CA ILE A 62 -2.06 -13.36 2.63
C ILE A 62 -0.60 -13.06 2.31
N SER A 63 0.24 -12.82 3.33
CA SER A 63 1.66 -12.48 3.19
C SER A 63 2.52 -13.56 2.54
N HIS A 64 2.01 -14.79 2.45
CA HIS A 64 2.64 -15.88 1.71
C HIS A 64 2.51 -15.73 0.19
N ALA A 65 1.52 -14.97 -0.28
CA ALA A 65 1.24 -14.76 -1.70
C ALA A 65 1.61 -13.36 -2.18
N VAL A 66 1.41 -12.31 -1.36
CA VAL A 66 1.57 -10.90 -1.76
C VAL A 66 2.20 -10.04 -0.66
N GLY A 67 2.40 -8.76 -0.96
CA GLY A 67 2.76 -7.73 0.04
C GLY A 67 4.25 -7.36 0.05
N SER A 68 5.10 -8.00 -0.74
CA SER A 68 6.52 -7.66 -0.87
C SER A 68 7.12 -8.28 -2.12
N ILE A 69 8.28 -7.76 -2.54
CA ILE A 69 9.08 -8.31 -3.63
C ILE A 69 10.02 -9.35 -3.05
N GLU A 70 9.55 -10.60 -2.99
CA GLU A 70 10.29 -11.75 -2.48
C GLU A 70 10.03 -12.97 -3.39
N ALA A 71 11.05 -13.81 -3.59
CA ALA A 71 10.91 -15.02 -4.40
C ALA A 71 9.81 -15.93 -3.84
N GLY A 72 9.03 -16.55 -4.73
CA GLY A 72 7.89 -17.41 -4.37
C GLY A 72 6.56 -16.68 -4.17
N LYS A 73 6.54 -15.34 -4.12
CA LYS A 73 5.31 -14.53 -4.11
C LYS A 73 4.81 -14.23 -5.53
N LEU A 74 3.56 -13.82 -5.64
CA LEU A 74 2.99 -13.36 -6.92
C LEU A 74 3.74 -12.12 -7.41
N ALA A 75 4.00 -12.08 -8.73
CA ALA A 75 4.62 -10.94 -9.41
C ALA A 75 3.62 -9.78 -9.57
N ASP A 76 3.17 -9.24 -8.43
CA ASP A 76 2.32 -8.07 -8.32
C ASP A 76 3.19 -6.84 -8.07
N LEU A 77 3.47 -6.08 -9.13
CA LEU A 77 4.48 -5.03 -9.12
C LEU A 77 3.89 -3.71 -9.61
N ALA A 78 4.35 -2.60 -9.04
CA ALA A 78 4.08 -1.27 -9.55
C ALA A 78 5.41 -0.64 -9.98
N ILE A 79 5.47 -0.20 -11.22
CA ILE A 79 6.64 0.46 -11.81
C ILE A 79 6.39 1.97 -11.77
N TRP A 80 7.41 2.71 -11.35
CA TRP A 80 7.33 4.14 -11.12
C TRP A 80 8.44 4.85 -11.88
N ASP A 81 8.11 5.96 -12.50
CA ASP A 81 9.08 7.02 -12.69
C ASP A 81 9.39 7.62 -11.31
N PRO A 82 10.67 7.76 -10.90
CA PRO A 82 11.02 8.41 -9.64
C PRO A 82 10.36 9.76 -9.40
N ALA A 83 10.13 10.56 -10.45
CA ALA A 83 9.48 11.87 -10.36
C ALA A 83 7.99 11.78 -9.96
N GLU A 84 7.33 10.65 -10.30
CA GLU A 84 5.93 10.37 -10.01
C GLU A 84 5.74 9.39 -8.84
N PHE A 85 6.80 9.11 -8.08
CA PHE A 85 6.73 8.14 -7.00
C PHE A 85 5.71 8.56 -5.93
N GLY A 86 4.73 7.68 -5.67
CA GLY A 86 3.69 7.91 -4.69
C GLY A 86 2.48 8.70 -5.20
N THR A 87 2.45 9.07 -6.48
CA THR A 87 1.30 9.65 -7.19
C THR A 87 0.74 8.69 -8.22
N LYS A 88 1.27 8.73 -9.45
CA LYS A 88 0.74 7.97 -10.60
C LYS A 88 1.77 6.93 -11.05
N PRO A 89 1.52 5.62 -10.89
CA PRO A 89 2.44 4.61 -11.38
C PRO A 89 2.46 4.61 -12.91
N PHE A 90 3.62 4.30 -13.49
CA PHE A 90 3.80 4.14 -14.93
C PHE A 90 3.12 2.86 -15.41
N GLN A 91 3.34 1.74 -14.71
CA GLN A 91 2.73 0.44 -15.02
C GLN A 91 2.40 -0.33 -13.74
N VAL A 92 1.35 -1.15 -13.79
CA VAL A 92 0.97 -2.08 -12.73
C VAL A 92 0.83 -3.48 -13.32
N LEU A 93 1.55 -4.42 -12.72
CA LEU A 93 1.56 -5.82 -13.07
C LEU A 93 0.79 -6.63 -12.02
N LYS A 94 0.07 -7.64 -12.47
CA LYS A 94 -0.57 -8.66 -11.64
C LYS A 94 -0.18 -10.04 -12.16
N LYS A 95 0.39 -10.87 -11.28
CA LYS A 95 0.99 -12.17 -11.64
C LYS A 95 1.88 -12.10 -12.89
N GLY A 96 2.64 -11.01 -13.06
CA GLY A 96 3.55 -10.79 -14.19
C GLY A 96 2.90 -10.23 -15.47
N PHE A 97 1.59 -10.06 -15.51
CA PHE A 97 0.89 -9.44 -16.65
C PHE A 97 0.60 -7.97 -16.37
N ILE A 98 0.84 -7.08 -17.33
CA ILE A 98 0.48 -5.67 -17.21
C ILE A 98 -1.06 -5.56 -17.23
N THR A 99 -1.63 -5.01 -16.15
CA THR A 99 -3.08 -4.78 -16.02
C THR A 99 -3.46 -3.32 -16.15
N TYR A 100 -2.51 -2.40 -15.92
CA TYR A 100 -2.73 -0.97 -16.03
C TYR A 100 -1.44 -0.27 -16.44
N ALA A 101 -1.53 0.77 -17.27
CA ALA A 101 -0.38 1.58 -17.66
C ALA A 101 -0.80 3.01 -18.00
N GLN A 102 0.12 3.97 -17.84
CA GLN A 102 0.02 5.27 -18.49
C GLN A 102 0.30 5.07 -19.98
N MET A 103 -0.68 5.34 -20.82
CA MET A 103 -0.63 5.07 -22.26
C MET A 103 -1.28 6.21 -23.04
N GLY A 104 -0.62 6.59 -24.13
CA GLY A 104 -0.98 7.67 -25.03
C GLY A 104 -2.18 7.37 -25.93
N ASP A 105 -2.25 8.05 -27.06
CA ASP A 105 -3.17 7.78 -28.16
C ASP A 105 -2.96 6.35 -28.69
N PRO A 106 -3.98 5.47 -28.62
CA PRO A 106 -3.90 4.12 -29.19
C PRO A 106 -3.67 4.08 -30.71
N ASN A 107 -3.97 5.17 -31.44
CA ASN A 107 -3.68 5.30 -32.86
C ASN A 107 -2.37 6.07 -33.14
N GLY A 108 -1.66 6.49 -32.09
CA GLY A 108 -0.38 7.16 -32.19
C GLY A 108 0.71 6.24 -32.77
N ALA A 109 1.71 6.83 -33.42
CA ALA A 109 2.84 6.07 -33.97
C ALA A 109 3.70 5.39 -32.91
N VAL A 110 3.68 5.90 -31.67
CA VAL A 110 4.38 5.39 -30.49
C VAL A 110 3.50 5.54 -29.25
N ALA A 111 3.84 4.82 -28.18
CA ALA A 111 2.99 4.65 -27.00
C ALA A 111 2.79 5.92 -26.14
N ASP A 112 3.63 6.94 -26.34
CA ASP A 112 3.68 8.20 -25.58
C ASP A 112 3.10 9.40 -26.35
N VAL A 113 2.47 9.17 -27.51
CA VAL A 113 1.70 10.23 -28.19
C VAL A 113 0.57 10.68 -27.28
N GLU A 114 0.47 11.97 -26.98
CA GLU A 114 -0.57 12.50 -26.08
C GLU A 114 -2.00 12.21 -26.60
N PRO A 115 -3.00 12.01 -25.72
CA PRO A 115 -2.95 12.19 -24.26
C PRO A 115 -2.48 10.95 -23.50
N LEU A 116 -1.47 11.12 -22.63
CA LEU A 116 -0.98 10.09 -21.72
C LEU A 116 -1.92 9.98 -20.51
N ILE A 117 -2.74 8.93 -20.50
CA ILE A 117 -3.70 8.66 -19.43
C ILE A 117 -3.60 7.22 -18.95
N GLY A 118 -4.09 6.98 -17.74
CA GLY A 118 -4.17 5.64 -17.18
C GLY A 118 -5.20 4.78 -17.89
N ARG A 119 -4.77 3.64 -18.45
CA ARG A 119 -5.64 2.73 -19.22
C ARG A 119 -5.54 1.30 -18.69
N PRO A 120 -6.65 0.53 -18.71
CA PRO A 120 -6.58 -0.92 -18.50
C PRO A 120 -5.83 -1.59 -19.66
N MET A 121 -4.97 -2.53 -19.32
CA MET A 121 -4.16 -3.29 -20.29
C MET A 121 -4.69 -4.73 -20.42
N TYR A 122 -4.15 -5.50 -21.36
CA TYR A 122 -4.62 -6.87 -21.65
C TYR A 122 -4.73 -7.77 -20.41
N GLY A 123 -3.81 -7.67 -19.44
CA GLY A 123 -3.89 -8.46 -18.21
C GLY A 123 -5.18 -8.22 -17.41
N ALA A 124 -5.81 -7.05 -17.52
CA ALA A 124 -7.08 -6.76 -16.86
C ALA A 124 -8.27 -7.52 -17.48
N LEU A 125 -8.13 -8.01 -18.71
CA LEU A 125 -9.15 -8.80 -19.42
C LEU A 125 -9.09 -10.30 -19.07
N HIS A 126 -8.01 -10.75 -18.43
CA HIS A 126 -7.78 -12.16 -18.11
C HIS A 126 -7.89 -12.40 -16.60
N PRO A 127 -8.94 -13.07 -16.10
CA PRO A 127 -9.10 -13.35 -14.67
C PRO A 127 -7.92 -14.14 -14.08
N GLU A 128 -7.24 -14.96 -14.89
CA GLU A 128 -6.07 -15.77 -14.52
C GLU A 128 -4.85 -14.94 -14.06
N SER A 129 -4.82 -13.64 -14.43
CA SER A 129 -3.81 -12.66 -13.98
C SER A 129 -3.96 -12.27 -12.51
N SER A 130 -5.00 -12.77 -11.84
CA SER A 130 -5.32 -12.45 -10.45
C SER A 130 -5.65 -13.70 -9.62
N VAL A 131 -5.76 -13.50 -8.32
CA VAL A 131 -6.18 -14.53 -7.36
C VAL A 131 -7.40 -14.07 -6.58
N MET A 132 -8.15 -15.02 -6.05
CA MET A 132 -9.24 -14.81 -5.10
C MET A 132 -8.82 -15.41 -3.75
N PHE A 133 -8.71 -14.57 -2.72
CA PHE A 133 -8.41 -15.04 -1.37
C PHE A 133 -9.70 -15.50 -0.68
N VAL A 134 -9.70 -16.73 -0.16
CA VAL A 134 -10.84 -17.32 0.54
C VAL A 134 -10.43 -17.95 1.86
N SER A 135 -11.41 -18.26 2.71
CA SER A 135 -11.16 -18.99 3.95
C SER A 135 -10.81 -20.46 3.69
N GLN A 136 -10.06 -21.10 4.59
CA GLN A 136 -9.86 -22.54 4.54
C GLN A 136 -11.19 -23.31 4.54
N ALA A 137 -12.20 -22.82 5.27
CA ALA A 137 -13.53 -23.45 5.33
C ALA A 137 -14.22 -23.51 3.96
N SER A 138 -13.92 -22.56 3.06
CA SER A 138 -14.52 -22.49 1.72
C SER A 138 -14.05 -23.59 0.78
N ILE A 139 -12.89 -24.21 1.03
CA ILE A 139 -12.29 -25.25 0.17
C ILE A 139 -12.36 -26.67 0.75
N VAL A 140 -12.62 -26.82 2.05
CA VAL A 140 -12.73 -28.14 2.70
C VAL A 140 -14.16 -28.69 2.59
N GLN A 141 -14.34 -29.96 2.98
CA GLN A 141 -15.63 -30.66 2.92
C GLN A 141 -16.74 -29.86 3.61
N GLY A 142 -17.73 -29.40 2.82
CA GLY A 142 -18.82 -28.52 3.25
C GLY A 142 -18.77 -27.10 2.63
N GLY A 143 -17.62 -26.70 2.08
CA GLY A 143 -17.47 -25.51 1.26
C GLY A 143 -17.82 -25.77 -0.21
N ASP A 144 -18.41 -24.78 -0.88
CA ASP A 144 -18.95 -24.87 -2.24
C ASP A 144 -18.23 -23.93 -3.23
N VAL A 145 -17.08 -23.36 -2.88
CA VAL A 145 -16.39 -22.36 -3.71
C VAL A 145 -16.07 -22.87 -5.12
N HIS A 146 -15.82 -24.18 -5.26
CA HIS A 146 -15.60 -24.82 -6.55
C HIS A 146 -16.86 -24.88 -7.43
N SER A 147 -18.06 -24.83 -6.83
CA SER A 147 -19.33 -24.79 -7.57
C SER A 147 -19.55 -23.47 -8.31
N TYR A 148 -18.87 -22.39 -7.91
CA TYR A 148 -19.05 -21.05 -8.47
C TYR A 148 -18.38 -20.84 -9.84
N ASN A 149 -17.69 -21.86 -10.38
CA ASN A 149 -17.00 -21.80 -11.67
C ASN A 149 -16.07 -20.58 -11.81
N LEU A 150 -15.38 -20.23 -10.71
CA LEU A 150 -14.46 -19.10 -10.67
C LEU A 150 -13.31 -19.33 -11.65
N LYS A 151 -13.00 -18.31 -12.45
CA LYS A 151 -11.85 -18.32 -13.38
C LYS A 151 -10.56 -17.84 -12.73
N LYS A 152 -10.66 -17.13 -11.60
CA LYS A 152 -9.50 -16.72 -10.81
C LYS A 152 -8.96 -17.91 -10.03
N GLN A 153 -7.63 -17.98 -9.91
CA GLN A 153 -6.99 -18.93 -9.01
C GLN A 153 -7.40 -18.63 -7.57
N ILE A 154 -7.74 -19.66 -6.81
CA ILE A 154 -8.11 -19.54 -5.40
C ILE A 154 -6.86 -19.65 -4.54
N GLU A 155 -6.70 -18.71 -3.60
CA GLU A 155 -5.64 -18.71 -2.59
C GLU A 155 -6.25 -18.72 -1.19
N VAL A 156 -5.65 -19.45 -0.27
CA VAL A 156 -6.24 -19.66 1.06
C VAL A 156 -5.59 -18.75 2.08
N VAL A 157 -6.42 -17.97 2.77
CA VAL A 157 -6.01 -17.17 3.92
C VAL A 157 -5.56 -18.07 5.06
N LYS A 158 -4.38 -17.80 5.63
CA LYS A 158 -3.82 -18.59 6.74
C LYS A 158 -3.04 -17.73 7.73
N ASN A 159 -2.84 -18.26 8.94
CA ASN A 159 -1.99 -17.68 9.99
C ASN A 159 -2.44 -16.31 10.55
N CYS A 160 -3.72 -15.93 10.48
CA CYS A 160 -4.19 -14.64 11.01
C CYS A 160 -4.41 -14.61 12.54
N ARG A 161 -4.38 -15.76 13.22
CA ARG A 161 -4.73 -15.88 14.65
C ARG A 161 -3.55 -15.71 15.59
N THR A 162 -2.34 -15.89 15.08
CA THR A 162 -1.10 -15.84 15.87
C THR A 162 -0.36 -14.51 15.73
N VAL A 163 -0.68 -13.70 14.70
CA VAL A 163 -0.06 -12.40 14.45
C VAL A 163 -0.23 -11.47 15.64
N LYS A 164 0.88 -10.89 16.08
CA LYS A 164 1.00 -9.88 17.13
C LYS A 164 1.61 -8.59 16.57
N LYS A 165 1.64 -7.55 17.40
CA LYS A 165 2.21 -6.24 17.02
C LYS A 165 3.68 -6.35 16.61
N TYR A 166 4.46 -7.20 17.27
CA TYR A 166 5.88 -7.39 16.96
C TYR A 166 6.16 -8.03 15.60
N ASP A 167 5.17 -8.72 15.01
CA ASP A 167 5.30 -9.32 13.67
C ASP A 167 5.24 -8.26 12.55
N LEU A 168 4.71 -7.07 12.85
CA LEU A 168 4.57 -5.98 11.88
C LEU A 168 5.94 -5.38 11.57
N LYS A 169 6.39 -5.57 10.33
CA LYS A 169 7.69 -5.14 9.84
C LYS A 169 7.84 -3.63 10.00
N TYR A 170 8.95 -3.23 10.65
CA TYR A 170 9.33 -1.85 10.94
C TYR A 170 8.31 -1.04 11.78
N ASN A 171 7.26 -1.69 12.31
CA ASN A 171 6.11 -1.06 12.95
C ASN A 171 5.66 -1.84 14.20
N SER A 172 6.63 -2.36 14.96
CA SER A 172 6.42 -3.27 16.09
C SER A 172 6.20 -2.60 17.45
N ALA A 173 6.32 -1.28 17.53
CA ALA A 173 6.27 -0.56 18.81
C ALA A 173 4.93 -0.76 19.57
N THR A 174 5.04 -1.01 20.87
CA THR A 174 3.93 -1.13 21.83
C THR A 174 4.15 -0.18 23.02
N PRO A 175 4.16 1.14 22.80
CA PRO A 175 4.34 2.10 23.89
C PRO A 175 3.09 2.18 24.77
N LYS A 176 3.24 2.75 25.97
CA LYS A 176 2.09 3.10 26.81
C LYS A 176 1.45 4.37 26.25
N VAL A 177 0.23 4.24 25.73
CA VAL A 177 -0.55 5.36 25.19
C VAL A 177 -1.66 5.70 26.18
N GLU A 178 -1.74 6.96 26.57
CA GLU A 178 -2.81 7.49 27.42
C GLU A 178 -3.50 8.65 26.69
N VAL A 179 -4.80 8.78 26.90
CA VAL A 179 -5.63 9.84 26.32
C VAL A 179 -6.43 10.46 27.45
N ASP A 180 -6.24 11.76 27.65
CA ASP A 180 -7.02 12.52 28.61
C ASP A 180 -8.47 12.67 28.12
N PRO A 181 -9.49 12.28 28.92
CA PRO A 181 -10.89 12.24 28.46
C PRO A 181 -11.53 13.63 28.29
N GLU A 182 -10.96 14.67 28.92
CA GLU A 182 -11.51 16.04 28.88
C GLU A 182 -10.82 16.89 27.81
N THR A 183 -9.48 16.83 27.77
CA THR A 183 -8.65 17.66 26.89
C THR A 183 -8.28 16.97 25.58
N LEU A 184 -8.46 15.65 25.48
CA LEU A 184 -8.06 14.80 24.35
C LEU A 184 -6.55 14.79 24.08
N VAL A 185 -5.74 15.26 25.03
CA VAL A 185 -4.28 15.21 24.96
C VAL A 185 -3.84 13.76 24.96
N VAL A 186 -2.98 13.40 23.99
CA VAL A 186 -2.43 12.06 23.84
C VAL A 186 -0.98 12.07 24.32
N THR A 187 -0.63 11.17 25.23
CA THR A 187 0.74 10.94 25.68
C THR A 187 1.22 9.54 25.30
N CYS A 188 2.53 9.42 25.05
CA CYS A 188 3.19 8.18 24.69
C CYS A 188 4.47 8.07 25.52
N ASP A 189 4.53 7.08 26.40
CA ASP A 189 5.62 6.90 27.37
C ASP A 189 5.95 8.19 28.14
N GLY A 190 4.90 8.89 28.60
CA GLY A 190 4.99 10.14 29.36
C GLY A 190 5.29 11.39 28.52
N LYS A 191 5.42 11.29 27.19
CA LYS A 191 5.65 12.42 26.29
C LYS A 191 4.40 12.77 25.52
N GLU A 192 3.99 14.04 25.55
CA GLU A 192 2.87 14.54 24.75
C GLU A 192 3.14 14.37 23.25
N LEU A 193 2.16 13.80 22.54
CA LEU A 193 2.19 13.63 21.10
C LEU A 193 1.49 14.80 20.41
N ARG A 194 2.26 15.86 20.11
CA ARG A 194 1.77 17.02 19.37
C ARG A 194 2.46 17.17 18.00
N SER A 195 1.73 17.74 17.05
CA SER A 195 2.19 18.06 15.70
C SER A 195 1.35 19.19 15.13
N GLU A 196 1.99 20.26 14.67
CA GLU A 196 1.27 21.38 14.05
C GLU A 196 0.71 20.94 12.67
N PRO A 197 -0.41 21.50 12.20
CA PRO A 197 -0.91 21.28 10.84
C PRO A 197 0.13 21.71 9.79
N ALA A 198 0.17 20.99 8.66
CA ALA A 198 1.03 21.40 7.54
C ALA A 198 0.26 22.35 6.62
N SER A 199 0.86 23.48 6.26
CA SER A 199 0.28 24.45 5.31
C SER A 199 0.47 24.06 3.84
N SER A 200 1.42 23.17 3.55
CA SER A 200 1.70 22.63 2.22
C SER A 200 2.16 21.18 2.32
N LEU A 201 1.96 20.42 1.24
CA LEU A 201 2.37 19.02 1.13
C LEU A 201 2.85 18.71 -0.30
N PRO A 202 3.85 17.83 -0.45
CA PRO A 202 4.23 17.30 -1.77
C PRO A 202 3.11 16.39 -2.31
N LEU A 203 3.25 15.94 -3.56
CA LEU A 203 2.31 15.00 -4.18
C LEU A 203 0.86 15.56 -4.21
N THR A 204 0.75 16.84 -4.58
CA THR A 204 -0.51 17.60 -4.67
C THR A 204 -0.63 18.27 -6.05
N ARG A 205 -0.74 19.59 -6.13
CA ARG A 205 -1.02 20.36 -7.35
C ARG A 205 0.03 20.18 -8.46
N GLN A 206 1.25 19.76 -8.10
CA GLN A 206 2.30 19.46 -9.09
C GLN A 206 2.01 18.20 -9.91
N SER A 207 1.23 17.26 -9.37
CA SER A 207 1.00 15.94 -9.98
C SER A 207 -0.43 15.75 -10.46
N PHE A 208 -1.37 16.58 -10.00
CA PHE A 208 -2.79 16.46 -10.29
C PHE A 208 -3.34 17.75 -10.90
N LEU A 209 -4.17 17.58 -11.93
CA LEU A 209 -4.87 18.68 -12.58
C LEU A 209 -5.96 19.29 -11.66
N TYR A 210 -6.54 18.46 -10.77
CA TYR A 210 -7.56 18.81 -9.79
C TYR A 210 -7.26 18.16 -8.43
#